data_AF-A0AAV0VNI6-F1
#
_entry.id   AF-A0AAV0VNI6-F1
#
_cell.length_a   1.000
_cell.length_b   1.000
_cell.length_c   1.000
_cell.angle_alpha   90.00
_cell.angle_beta   90.00
_cell.angle_gamma   90.00
#
_symmetry.space_group_name_H-M   'P 1'
#
loop_
_entity.id
_entity.type
_entity.pdbx_description
1 polymer ?
#
loop_
_entity_poly.entity_id
_entity_poly.type
_entity_poly.pdbx_seq_one_letter_code
_entity_poly.pdbx_strand_id
1 'polypeptide(L)'
;MTPVKKRATNYSFKEEKTLHALVKKKNASTIECKKTDVNSNQLKAASYEKLEIEFNSVCGECYRLPKTLLSRYENIKKTKKTC
;
A
#
# COMPACT_ATOMS: atom_id res chain seq x y z
N MET A 1 7.72 20.17 -25.15
CA MET A 1 7.94 20.25 -23.69
C MET A 1 7.52 18.92 -23.07
N THR A 2 8.47 18.10 -22.65
CA THR A 2 8.21 16.86 -21.92
C THR A 2 7.75 17.21 -20.51
N PRO A 3 6.64 16.65 -19.98
CA PRO A 3 6.26 16.92 -18.61
C PRO A 3 7.35 16.36 -17.69
N VAL A 4 7.94 17.24 -16.87
CA VAL A 4 8.86 16.86 -15.80
C VAL A 4 8.11 15.86 -14.94
N LYS A 5 8.45 14.57 -15.06
CA LYS A 5 7.96 13.53 -14.15
C LYS A 5 8.45 13.92 -12.77
N LYS A 6 7.60 14.63 -12.01
CA LYS A 6 7.83 14.86 -10.58
C LYS A 6 8.04 13.48 -9.98
N ARG A 7 9.27 13.17 -9.57
CA ARG A 7 9.57 11.90 -8.91
C ARG A 7 8.59 11.81 -7.73
N ALA A 8 7.87 10.69 -7.64
CA ALA A 8 7.02 10.44 -6.48
C ALA A 8 7.89 10.61 -5.24
N THR A 9 7.46 11.45 -4.30
CA THR A 9 8.14 11.63 -3.02
C THR A 9 8.31 10.27 -2.37
N ASN A 10 9.48 10.02 -1.79
CA ASN A 10 9.70 8.79 -1.03
C ASN A 10 8.66 8.67 0.09
N TYR A 11 8.33 7.45 0.48
CA TYR A 11 7.50 7.22 1.66
C TYR A 11 8.31 7.61 2.90
N SER A 12 7.75 8.52 3.70
CA SER A 12 8.26 8.82 5.02
C SER A 12 8.02 7.65 5.99
N PHE A 13 8.80 7.60 7.06
CA PHE A 13 8.63 6.58 8.10
C PHE A 13 7.20 6.58 8.70
N LYS A 14 6.59 7.77 8.83
CA LYS A 14 5.21 7.93 9.30
C LYS A 14 4.23 7.27 8.32
N GLU A 15 4.36 7.53 7.02
CA GLU A 15 3.54 6.90 5.98
C GLU A 15 3.67 5.37 6.00
N GLU A 16 4.88 4.84 6.14
CA GLU A 16 5.09 3.38 6.20
C GLU A 16 4.43 2.75 7.43
N LYS A 17 4.54 3.41 8.59
CA LYS A 17 3.88 2.96 9.82
C LYS A 17 2.37 2.99 9.68
N THR A 18 1.82 4.05 9.08
CA THR A 18 0.38 4.17 8.79
C THR A 18 -0.08 3.07 7.83
N LEU A 19 0.61 2.86 6.71
CA LEU A 19 0.29 1.81 5.74
C LEU A 19 0.28 0.44 6.41
N HIS A 20 1.32 0.11 7.18
CA HIS A 20 1.41 -1.17 7.87
C HIS A 20 0.31 -1.35 8.93
N ALA A 21 -0.03 -0.28 9.68
CA ALA A 21 -1.10 -0.33 10.68
C ALA A 21 -2.48 -0.54 10.03
N LEU A 22 -2.76 0.15 8.92
CA LEU A 22 -4.02 0.01 8.18
C LEU A 22 -4.19 -1.39 7.60
N VAL A 23 -3.14 -1.96 6.99
CA VAL A 23 -3.19 -3.34 6.49
C VAL A 23 -3.46 -4.30 7.64
N LYS A 24 -2.70 -4.21 8.74
CA LYS A 24 -2.87 -5.11 9.89
C LYS A 24 -4.26 -5.04 10.52
N LYS A 25 -4.86 -3.85 10.59
CA LYS A 25 -6.14 -3.63 11.29
C LYS A 25 -7.34 -4.17 10.53
N LYS A 26 -7.37 -4.04 9.19
CA LYS A 26 -8.58 -4.29 8.41
C LYS A 26 -8.42 -5.30 7.28
N ASN A 27 -7.22 -5.42 6.71
CA ASN A 27 -7.03 -6.08 5.42
C ASN A 27 -6.01 -7.23 5.47
N ALA A 28 -5.45 -7.57 6.63
CA ALA A 28 -4.38 -8.56 6.79
C ALA A 28 -4.76 -9.92 6.17
N SER A 29 -5.94 -10.46 6.51
CA SER A 29 -6.40 -11.76 6.03
C SER A 29 -6.52 -11.85 4.51
N THR A 30 -6.91 -10.75 3.84
CA THR A 30 -7.07 -10.71 2.38
C THR A 30 -5.75 -10.40 1.68
N ILE A 31 -5.03 -9.38 2.15
CA ILE A 31 -3.78 -8.91 1.52
C ILE A 31 -2.64 -9.90 1.72
N GLU A 32 -2.54 -10.53 2.89
CA GLU A 32 -1.49 -11.50 3.20
C GLU A 32 -1.84 -12.93 2.76
N CYS A 33 -3.05 -13.12 2.23
CA CYS A 33 -3.45 -14.38 1.64
C CYS A 33 -2.47 -14.77 0.51
N LYS A 34 -1.94 -16.00 0.57
CA LYS A 34 -1.00 -16.52 -0.44
C LYS A 34 -1.70 -17.03 -1.70
N LYS A 35 -3.03 -17.12 -1.71
CA LYS A 35 -3.79 -17.57 -2.88
C LYS A 35 -3.62 -16.59 -4.04
N THR A 36 -3.48 -17.13 -5.24
CA THR A 36 -3.21 -16.39 -6.48
C THR A 36 -4.29 -16.58 -7.54
N ASP A 37 -5.43 -17.17 -7.18
CA ASP A 37 -6.59 -17.28 -8.07
C ASP A 37 -7.16 -15.90 -8.42
N VAL A 38 -7.88 -15.83 -9.54
CA VAL A 38 -8.42 -14.58 -10.10
C VAL A 38 -9.28 -13.84 -9.07
N ASN A 39 -10.13 -14.56 -8.35
CA ASN A 39 -11.02 -13.98 -7.34
C ASN A 39 -10.23 -13.40 -6.15
N SER A 40 -9.26 -14.16 -5.62
CA SER A 40 -8.35 -13.67 -4.58
C SER A 40 -7.57 -12.43 -5.01
N ASN A 41 -7.12 -12.37 -6.27
CA ASN A 41 -6.39 -11.21 -6.79
C ASN A 41 -7.30 -9.97 -6.92
N GLN A 42 -8.54 -10.15 -7.38
CA GLN A 42 -9.55 -9.08 -7.42
C GLN A 42 -9.89 -8.57 -6.02
N LEU A 43 -10.06 -9.47 -5.04
CA LEU A 43 -10.30 -9.10 -3.64
C LEU A 43 -9.14 -8.31 -3.04
N LYS A 44 -7.89 -8.71 -3.34
CA LYS A 44 -6.70 -7.94 -2.93
C LYS A 44 -6.69 -6.56 -3.57
N ALA A 45 -6.96 -6.45 -4.87
CA ALA A 45 -7.01 -5.17 -5.56
C ALA A 45 -8.05 -4.23 -4.93
N ALA A 46 -9.28 -4.71 -4.73
CA ALA A 46 -10.35 -3.97 -4.05
C ALA A 46 -9.98 -3.59 -2.60
N SER A 47 -9.23 -4.44 -1.90
CA SER A 47 -8.72 -4.12 -0.55
C SER A 47 -7.72 -2.97 -0.58
N TYR A 48 -6.86 -2.89 -1.60
CA TYR A 48 -5.93 -1.78 -1.76
C TYR A 48 -6.61 -0.49 -2.20
N GLU A 49 -7.69 -0.54 -2.98
CA GLU A 49 -8.50 0.64 -3.32
C GLU A 49 -9.17 1.24 -2.07
N LYS A 50 -9.76 0.41 -1.21
CA LYS A 50 -10.30 0.87 0.07
C LYS A 50 -9.21 1.44 0.98
N LEU A 51 -8.04 0.79 0.98
CA LEU A 51 -6.90 1.22 1.78
C LEU A 51 -6.33 2.55 1.30
N GLU A 52 -6.33 2.82 -0.01
CA GLU A 52 -5.96 4.12 -0.56
C GLU A 52 -6.82 5.24 0.03
N ILE A 53 -8.14 5.07 0.02
CA ILE A 53 -9.07 6.11 0.50
C ILE A 53 -8.77 6.42 1.97
N GLU A 54 -8.62 5.39 2.79
CA GLU A 54 -8.33 5.56 4.22
C GLU A 54 -6.93 6.13 4.46
N PHE A 55 -5.92 5.65 3.72
CA PHE A 55 -4.56 6.14 3.82
C PHE A 55 -4.47 7.63 3.46
N ASN A 56 -5.05 8.02 2.33
CA ASN A 56 -5.03 9.40 1.86
C ASN A 56 -5.82 10.32 2.79
N SER A 57 -6.91 9.83 3.39
CA SER A 57 -7.67 10.56 4.42
C SER A 57 -6.86 10.78 5.71
N VAL A 58 -6.03 9.80 6.12
CA VAL A 58 -5.18 9.93 7.31
C VAL A 58 -3.93 10.77 7.04
N CYS A 59 -3.32 10.64 5.87
CA CYS A 59 -2.05 11.28 5.57
C CYS A 59 -2.22 12.76 5.21
N GLY A 60 -3.31 13.15 4.54
CA GLY A 60 -3.71 14.53 4.23
C GLY A 60 -2.77 15.32 3.28
N GLU A 61 -1.49 14.96 3.22
CA GLU A 61 -0.43 15.70 2.53
C GLU A 61 0.06 14.99 1.26
N CYS A 62 -0.07 13.65 1.21
CA CYS A 62 0.44 12.83 0.12
C CYS A 62 -0.62 11.84 -0.36
N TYR A 63 -1.02 11.97 -1.62
CA TYR A 63 -1.92 11.04 -2.29
C TYR A 63 -1.12 9.88 -2.90
N ARG A 64 -1.45 8.66 -2.49
CA ARG A 64 -0.80 7.43 -2.97
C ARG A 64 -1.82 6.55 -3.66
N LEU A 65 -1.46 6.05 -4.84
CA LEU A 65 -2.29 5.14 -5.60
C LEU A 65 -2.25 3.72 -5.03
N PRO A 66 -3.28 2.88 -5.25
CA PRO A 66 -3.35 1.51 -4.72
C PRO A 66 -2.13 0.68 -5.13
N LYS A 67 -1.69 0.82 -6.38
CA LYS A 67 -0.50 0.14 -6.92
C LYS A 67 0.78 0.51 -6.18
N THR A 68 0.93 1.78 -5.79
CA THR A 68 2.12 2.26 -5.06
C THR A 68 2.13 1.78 -3.61
N LEU A 69 0.94 1.71 -2.98
CA LEU A 69 0.76 1.17 -1.64
C LEU A 69 1.04 -0.34 -1.60
N LEU A 70 0.58 -1.08 -2.60
CA LEU A 70 0.90 -2.50 -2.77
C LEU A 70 2.40 -2.73 -2.89
N SER A 71 3.05 -2.03 -3.82
CA SER A 71 4.50 -2.17 -4.01
C SER A 71 5.28 -1.82 -2.74
N ARG A 72 4.87 -0.75 -2.04
CA ARG A 72 5.54 -0.36 -0.80
C ARG A 72 5.31 -1.37 0.33
N TYR A 73 4.09 -1.87 0.50
CA TYR A 73 3.78 -2.86 1.54
C TYR A 73 4.56 -4.16 1.34
N GLU A 74 4.65 -4.63 0.09
CA GLU A 74 5.47 -5.80 -0.25
C GLU A 74 6.96 -5.57 0.04
N ASN A 75 7.49 -4.37 -0.23
CA ASN A 75 8.86 -4.03 0.13
C ASN A 75 9.08 -4.00 1.65
N ILE A 76 8.14 -3.41 2.42
CA ILE A 76 8.19 -3.41 3.89
C ILE A 76 8.22 -4.83 4.45
N LYS A 77 7.42 -5.75 3.88
CA LYS A 77 7.41 -7.16 4.27
C LYS A 77 8.74 -7.85 4.01
N LYS A 78 9.39 -7.54 2.89
CA LYS A 78 10.70 -8.11 2.53
C LYS A 78 11.80 -7.57 3.45
N THR A 79 11.83 -6.28 3.73
CA THR A 79 12.85 -5.67 4.60
C THR A 79 12.71 -6.10 6.06
N LYS A 80 11.49 -6.24 6.57
CA LYS A 80 11.24 -6.76 7.94
C LYS A 80 11.62 -8.22 8.16
N LYS A 81 11.90 -8.98 7.09
CA LYS A 81 12.34 -10.37 7.17
C LYS A 81 13.85 -10.52 7.41
N THR A 82 14.59 -9.41 7.50
CA THR A 82 16.07 -9.38 7.50
C THR A 82 16.66 -8.83 8.82
N CYS A 83 15.92 -8.89 9.93
CA CYS A 83 16.50 -8.71 11.27
C CYS A 83 16.14 -9.90 12.14
#